data_AF-A0A5J5BAY7-F1
#
_entry.id   AF-A0A5J5BAY7-F1
#
_cell.length_a   1.000
_cell.length_b   1.000
_cell.length_c   1.000
_cell.angle_alpha   90.00
_cell.angle_beta   90.00
_cell.angle_gamma   90.00
#
_symmetry.space_group_name_H-M   'P 1'
#
loop_
_entity.id
_entity.type
_entity.pdbx_description
1 polymer ?
#
loop_
_entity_poly.entity_id
_entity_poly.type
_entity_poly.pdbx_seq_one_letter_code
_entity_poly.pdbx_strand_id
1 'polypeptide(L)'
;MIDYPHLGRLCSLVIPCALTALDHWSPAIKGQGMISFIHLAKNVNAAELSWYEDVILDACCQNIASSDDIWHLVVEMSVLLVTCIQQSNPRSPWYERMLNEMLSHLERQPRNKERRVAWLECIEPLLNGVGLVLLAHFSRIFPLFFRWMHADDDTTVLLVLERVHTVLKLTWIRNTTYIERLVDELATLYKEAVLKIAREEIRARILQILILLQQCKGSQFETAWDKHKDDPNLTALGPSFSGRDAATVKNSLLISMKMTLLNNDHLHIISHVMWGATTFTYEMNCLEGLLDQVAT
;
A
#
# COMPACT_ATOMS: atom_id res chain seq x y z
N MET A 1 -8.92 -24.46 18.24
CA MET A 1 -8.74 -23.00 18.18
C MET A 1 -9.50 -22.40 19.34
N ILE A 2 -8.82 -21.58 20.15
CA ILE A 2 -9.44 -20.83 21.25
C ILE A 2 -9.60 -19.41 20.73
N ASP A 3 -10.81 -18.89 20.78
CA ASP A 3 -11.15 -17.55 20.28
C ASP A 3 -11.22 -16.53 21.43
N TYR A 4 -11.35 -15.26 21.07
CA TYR A 4 -11.62 -14.16 22.00
C TYR A 4 -12.84 -14.49 22.89
N PRO A 5 -12.85 -14.14 24.20
CA PRO A 5 -11.95 -13.27 24.95
C PRO A 5 -10.86 -13.97 25.79
N HIS A 6 -10.70 -15.29 25.67
CA HIS A 6 -9.81 -16.04 26.57
C HIS A 6 -8.35 -16.08 26.10
N LEU A 7 -8.10 -15.79 24.82
CA LEU A 7 -6.77 -15.86 24.21
C LEU A 7 -5.80 -14.79 24.72
N GLY A 8 -6.30 -13.59 25.06
CA GLY A 8 -5.49 -12.50 25.59
C GLY A 8 -4.74 -12.83 26.88
N ARG A 9 -5.40 -13.60 27.77
CA ARG A 9 -4.79 -14.09 29.01
C ARG A 9 -3.69 -15.12 28.78
N LEU A 10 -3.68 -15.76 27.61
CA LEU A 10 -2.70 -16.77 27.23
C LEU A 10 -1.54 -16.18 26.42
N CYS A 11 -1.58 -14.90 26.02
CA CYS A 11 -0.50 -14.25 25.27
C CYS A 11 0.86 -14.39 25.95
N SER A 12 0.90 -14.28 27.29
CA SER A 12 2.13 -14.45 28.08
C SER A 12 2.76 -15.84 27.99
N LEU A 13 1.98 -16.86 27.61
CA LEU A 13 2.45 -18.22 27.37
C LEU A 13 2.72 -18.46 25.87
N VAL A 14 1.79 -18.04 25.01
CA VAL A 14 1.85 -18.33 23.57
C VAL A 14 2.96 -17.55 22.88
N ILE A 15 3.16 -16.27 23.22
CA ILE A 15 4.15 -15.42 22.53
C ILE A 15 5.58 -15.96 22.70
N PRO A 16 6.08 -16.29 23.91
CA PRO A 16 7.41 -16.87 24.05
C PRO A 16 7.59 -18.20 23.29
N CYS A 17 6.57 -19.07 23.31
CA CYS A 17 6.61 -20.34 22.58
C CYS A 17 6.65 -20.12 21.06
N ALA A 18 5.84 -19.19 20.55
CA ALA A 18 5.81 -18.86 19.13
C ALA A 18 7.13 -18.20 18.69
N LEU A 19 7.72 -17.30 19.48
CA LEU A 19 9.04 -16.73 19.23
C LEU A 19 10.11 -17.83 19.17
N THR A 20 10.12 -18.76 20.13
CA THR A 20 11.04 -19.89 20.12
C THR A 20 10.90 -20.77 18.87
N ALA A 21 9.67 -20.95 18.38
CA ALA A 21 9.42 -21.67 17.14
C ALA A 21 9.94 -20.91 15.89
N LEU A 22 9.86 -19.57 15.87
CA LEU A 22 10.41 -18.74 14.80
C LEU A 22 11.94 -18.79 14.72
N ASP A 23 12.62 -18.97 15.86
CA ASP A 23 14.09 -19.10 15.93
C ASP A 23 14.59 -20.48 15.51
N HIS A 24 13.68 -21.44 15.32
CA HIS A 24 14.04 -22.81 14.99
C HIS A 24 14.53 -22.94 13.53
N TRP A 25 15.58 -23.71 13.26
CA TRP A 25 16.15 -23.86 11.90
C TRP A 25 15.21 -24.54 10.88
N SER A 26 14.33 -25.44 11.34
CA SER A 26 13.37 -26.17 10.48
C SER A 26 12.20 -25.27 10.01
N PRO A 27 11.97 -25.14 8.68
CA PRO A 27 10.85 -24.37 8.14
C PRO A 27 9.49 -24.83 8.64
N ALA A 28 9.30 -26.13 8.88
CA ALA A 28 8.04 -26.67 9.38
C ALA A 28 7.68 -26.14 10.78
N ILE A 29 8.68 -26.04 11.66
CA ILE A 29 8.49 -25.51 13.03
C ILE A 29 8.30 -24.00 12.99
N LYS A 30 9.08 -23.28 12.16
CA LYS A 30 8.87 -21.85 11.91
C LYS A 30 7.44 -21.56 11.43
N GLY A 31 6.96 -22.34 10.47
CA GLY A 31 5.61 -22.21 9.93
C GLY A 31 4.53 -22.33 11.01
N GLN A 32 4.67 -23.24 11.97
CA GLN A 32 3.73 -23.35 13.10
C GLN A 32 3.80 -22.12 14.03
N GLY A 33 5.00 -21.58 14.26
CA GLY A 33 5.18 -20.31 14.97
C GLY A 33 4.45 -19.15 14.26
N MET A 34 4.59 -19.06 12.95
CA MET A 34 3.94 -18.03 12.13
C MET A 34 2.42 -18.16 12.14
N ILE A 35 1.88 -19.38 11.97
CA ILE A 35 0.43 -19.65 12.06
C ILE A 35 -0.11 -19.24 13.44
N SER A 36 0.64 -19.51 14.50
CA SER A 36 0.26 -19.12 15.86
C SER A 36 0.17 -17.60 15.99
N PHE A 37 1.16 -16.86 15.46
CA PHE A 37 1.13 -15.40 15.46
C PHE A 37 0.03 -14.81 14.57
N ILE A 38 -0.23 -15.40 13.39
CA ILE A 38 -1.34 -15.00 12.53
C ILE A 38 -2.68 -15.18 13.27
N HIS A 39 -2.85 -16.29 13.99
CA HIS A 39 -4.04 -16.52 14.82
C HIS A 39 -4.14 -15.48 15.94
N LEU A 40 -3.05 -15.17 16.64
CA LEU A 40 -3.03 -14.11 17.65
C LEU A 40 -3.43 -12.76 17.03
N ALA A 41 -2.77 -12.33 15.96
CA ALA A 41 -3.02 -11.03 15.33
C ALA A 41 -4.48 -10.83 14.88
N LYS A 42 -5.17 -11.92 14.50
CA LYS A 42 -6.58 -11.89 14.10
C LYS A 42 -7.58 -11.91 15.27
N ASN A 43 -7.16 -12.33 16.46
CA ASN A 43 -8.08 -12.62 17.58
C ASN A 43 -7.77 -11.86 18.88
N VAL A 44 -6.65 -11.17 18.95
CA VAL A 44 -6.16 -10.44 20.12
C VAL A 44 -6.13 -8.94 19.82
N ASN A 45 -6.42 -8.12 20.84
CA ASN A 45 -6.35 -6.66 20.67
C ASN A 45 -4.89 -6.16 20.66
N ALA A 46 -4.67 -4.98 20.08
CA ALA A 46 -3.34 -4.40 19.97
C ALA A 46 -2.66 -4.16 21.33
N ALA A 47 -3.43 -3.85 22.38
CA ALA A 47 -2.88 -3.58 23.71
C ALA A 47 -2.19 -4.82 24.30
N GLU A 48 -2.75 -6.01 24.08
CA GLU A 48 -2.16 -7.28 24.54
C GLU A 48 -0.85 -7.61 23.80
N LEU A 49 -0.73 -7.26 22.51
CA LEU A 49 0.50 -7.44 21.73
C LEU A 49 1.54 -6.35 21.97
N SER A 50 1.12 -5.13 22.33
CA SER A 50 2.02 -3.97 22.51
C SER A 50 3.09 -4.18 23.58
N TRP A 51 2.82 -5.01 24.60
CA TRP A 51 3.80 -5.39 25.62
C TRP A 51 5.00 -6.17 25.08
N TYR A 52 4.86 -6.73 23.88
CA TYR A 52 5.87 -7.53 23.19
C TYR A 52 6.24 -6.93 21.83
N GLU A 53 5.92 -5.64 21.60
CA GLU A 53 6.09 -4.97 20.32
C GLU A 53 7.47 -5.20 19.70
N ASP A 54 8.53 -4.79 20.40
CA ASP A 54 9.88 -4.81 19.85
C ASP A 54 10.33 -6.24 19.52
N VAL A 55 10.06 -7.20 20.41
CA VAL A 55 10.50 -8.59 20.22
C VAL A 55 9.72 -9.29 19.10
N ILE A 56 8.44 -9.00 18.95
CA ILE A 56 7.60 -9.56 17.88
C ILE A 56 8.01 -8.97 16.53
N LEU A 57 8.13 -7.65 16.44
CA LEU A 57 8.42 -6.98 15.17
C LEU A 57 9.86 -7.19 14.72
N ASP A 58 10.81 -7.32 15.65
CA ASP A 58 12.17 -7.73 15.32
C ASP A 58 12.21 -9.17 14.78
N ALA A 59 11.51 -10.11 15.43
CA ALA A 59 11.39 -11.48 14.94
C ALA A 59 10.73 -11.56 13.56
N CYS A 60 9.75 -10.71 13.26
CA CYS A 60 9.18 -10.58 11.91
C CYS A 60 10.27 -10.19 10.91
N CYS A 61 11.02 -9.11 11.17
CA CYS A 61 12.07 -8.62 10.27
C CYS A 61 13.14 -9.68 10.00
N GLN A 62 13.61 -10.38 11.04
CA GLN A 62 14.62 -11.43 10.92
C GLN A 62 14.14 -12.61 10.05
N ASN A 63 12.84 -12.91 10.08
CA ASN A 63 12.27 -14.04 9.34
C ASN A 63 11.85 -13.70 7.90
N ILE A 64 11.94 -12.44 7.45
CA ILE A 64 11.73 -12.08 6.04
C ILE A 64 12.73 -12.84 5.14
N ALA A 65 13.94 -13.13 5.61
CA ALA A 65 14.91 -13.94 4.86
C ALA A 65 14.62 -15.46 4.85
N SER A 66 13.36 -15.89 4.92
CA SER A 66 12.96 -17.31 4.95
C SER A 66 12.95 -17.98 3.57
N SER A 67 12.82 -19.32 3.60
CA SER A 67 12.62 -20.17 2.43
C SER A 67 11.28 -19.89 1.74
N ASP A 68 11.18 -20.32 0.47
CA ASP A 68 9.98 -20.11 -0.35
C ASP A 68 8.74 -20.77 0.26
N ASP A 69 8.90 -21.98 0.83
CA ASP A 69 7.80 -22.78 1.41
C ASP A 69 6.98 -22.04 2.49
N ILE A 70 7.62 -21.15 3.24
CA ILE A 70 6.98 -20.42 4.36
C ILE A 70 6.88 -18.93 4.10
N TRP A 71 7.33 -18.45 2.94
CA TRP A 71 7.33 -17.02 2.61
C TRP A 71 5.93 -16.39 2.73
N HIS A 72 4.89 -17.08 2.28
CA HIS A 72 3.52 -16.60 2.39
C HIS A 72 3.09 -16.36 3.85
N LEU A 73 3.43 -17.28 4.75
CA LEU A 73 3.18 -17.13 6.19
C LEU A 73 3.98 -15.97 6.78
N VAL A 74 5.24 -15.80 6.38
CA VAL A 74 6.10 -14.71 6.85
C VAL A 74 5.50 -13.36 6.49
N VAL A 75 5.08 -13.19 5.23
CA VAL A 75 4.48 -11.93 4.78
C VAL A 75 3.17 -11.67 5.51
N GLU A 76 2.26 -12.64 5.55
CA GLU A 76 0.97 -12.49 6.23
C GLU A 76 1.15 -12.14 7.71
N MET A 77 1.98 -12.91 8.42
CA MET A 77 2.31 -12.67 9.83
C MET A 77 2.86 -11.26 10.04
N SER A 78 3.85 -10.88 9.23
CA SER A 78 4.55 -9.60 9.37
C SER A 78 3.61 -8.41 9.13
N VAL A 79 2.78 -8.48 8.09
CA VAL A 79 1.81 -7.42 7.78
C VAL A 79 0.75 -7.32 8.88
N LEU A 80 0.19 -8.45 9.33
CA LEU A 80 -0.83 -8.45 10.37
C LEU A 80 -0.30 -7.92 11.70
N LEU A 81 0.89 -8.36 12.12
CA LEU A 81 1.45 -7.93 13.40
C LEU A 81 1.88 -6.46 13.38
N VAL A 82 2.57 -5.99 12.32
CA VAL A 82 2.96 -4.58 12.25
C VAL A 82 1.75 -3.66 12.19
N THR A 83 0.72 -4.03 11.43
CA THR A 83 -0.49 -3.19 11.32
C THR A 83 -1.38 -3.25 12.56
N CYS A 84 -1.42 -4.40 13.26
CA CYS A 84 -2.13 -4.53 14.53
C CYS A 84 -1.44 -3.74 15.64
N ILE A 85 -0.11 -3.84 15.77
CA ILE A 85 0.66 -3.21 16.85
C ILE A 85 0.83 -1.70 16.58
N GLN A 86 1.23 -1.30 15.38
CA GLN A 86 1.48 0.11 15.03
C GLN A 86 0.22 0.89 14.65
N GLN A 87 -0.88 0.20 14.37
CA GLN A 87 -2.18 0.77 14.05
C GLN A 87 -2.09 1.83 12.94
N SER A 88 -2.40 3.09 13.26
CA SER A 88 -2.40 4.21 12.32
C SER A 88 -1.26 5.19 12.60
N ASN A 89 -0.11 4.69 13.08
CA ASN A 89 1.11 5.49 13.23
C ASN A 89 2.01 5.37 11.97
N PRO A 90 1.82 6.18 10.92
CA PRO A 90 2.62 6.11 9.70
C PRO A 90 4.09 6.51 9.91
N ARG A 91 4.42 7.12 11.05
CA ARG A 91 5.79 7.50 11.41
C ARG A 91 6.53 6.43 12.21
N SER A 92 5.90 5.27 12.42
CA SER A 92 6.56 4.17 13.10
C SER A 92 7.76 3.69 12.27
N PRO A 93 8.97 3.59 12.87
CA PRO A 93 10.13 3.04 12.18
C PRO A 93 9.94 1.57 11.80
N TRP A 94 8.99 0.87 12.44
CA TRP A 94 8.67 -0.52 12.12
C TRP A 94 8.04 -0.68 10.75
N TYR A 95 7.21 0.26 10.30
CA TYR A 95 6.67 0.22 8.94
C TYR A 95 7.77 0.33 7.90
N GLU A 96 8.67 1.30 8.08
CA GLU A 96 9.81 1.50 7.17
C GLU A 96 10.73 0.29 7.16
N ARG A 97 11.11 -0.22 8.34
CA ARG A 97 11.99 -1.38 8.46
C ARG A 97 11.37 -2.61 7.79
N MET A 98 10.11 -2.91 8.09
CA MET A 98 9.40 -4.06 7.53
C MET A 98 9.29 -3.98 6.00
N LEU A 99 8.88 -2.82 5.48
CA LEU A 99 8.75 -2.60 4.04
C LEU A 99 10.12 -2.73 3.35
N ASN A 100 11.17 -2.14 3.92
CA ASN A 100 12.52 -2.19 3.35
C ASN A 100 13.07 -3.61 3.28
N GLU A 101 12.87 -4.43 4.32
CA GLU A 101 13.27 -5.84 4.29
C GLU A 101 12.50 -6.60 3.21
N MET A 102 11.17 -6.51 3.18
CA MET A 102 10.35 -7.19 2.17
C MET A 102 10.76 -6.81 0.74
N LEU A 103 10.92 -5.51 0.47
CA LEU A 103 11.35 -5.01 -0.84
C LEU A 103 12.74 -5.53 -1.21
N SER A 104 13.69 -5.57 -0.26
CA SER A 104 15.04 -6.07 -0.51
C SER A 104 15.03 -7.55 -0.93
N HIS A 105 14.12 -8.34 -0.39
CA HIS A 105 13.95 -9.73 -0.80
C HIS A 105 13.30 -9.88 -2.17
N LEU A 106 12.28 -9.08 -2.47
CA LEU A 106 11.60 -9.09 -3.78
C LEU A 106 12.52 -8.61 -4.91
N GLU A 107 13.36 -7.61 -4.65
CA GLU A 107 14.34 -7.09 -5.60
C GLU A 107 15.42 -8.11 -5.98
N ARG A 108 15.79 -9.01 -5.06
CA ARG A 108 16.75 -10.10 -5.32
C ARG A 108 16.16 -11.20 -6.19
N GLN A 109 14.87 -11.52 -6.02
CA GLN A 109 14.20 -12.59 -6.77
C GLN A 109 12.86 -12.15 -7.41
N PRO A 110 12.88 -11.12 -8.27
CA PRO A 110 11.67 -10.47 -8.76
C PRO A 110 10.87 -11.34 -9.74
N ARG A 111 11.43 -12.45 -10.25
CA ARG A 111 10.73 -13.40 -11.12
C ARG A 111 10.10 -14.58 -10.36
N ASN A 112 10.37 -14.72 -9.06
CA ASN A 112 9.78 -15.77 -8.24
C ASN A 112 8.27 -15.52 -8.09
N LYS A 113 7.46 -16.41 -8.67
CA LYS A 113 6.00 -16.25 -8.73
C LYS A 113 5.34 -16.35 -7.36
N GLU A 114 5.72 -17.35 -6.58
CA GLU A 114 5.13 -17.59 -5.27
C GLU A 114 5.42 -16.41 -4.34
N ARG A 115 6.65 -15.87 -4.39
CA ARG A 115 7.03 -14.73 -3.58
C ARG A 115 6.25 -13.46 -3.91
N ARG A 116 6.14 -13.12 -5.20
CA ARG A 116 5.42 -11.90 -5.63
C ARG A 116 3.93 -12.00 -5.33
N VAL A 117 3.29 -13.16 -5.59
CA VAL A 117 1.86 -13.33 -5.37
C VAL A 117 1.54 -13.20 -3.89
N ALA A 118 2.25 -13.92 -3.02
CA ALA A 118 2.02 -13.86 -1.57
C ALA A 118 2.22 -12.43 -1.02
N TRP A 119 3.23 -11.71 -1.51
CA TRP A 119 3.44 -10.32 -1.13
C TRP A 119 2.30 -9.42 -1.60
N LEU A 120 1.92 -9.50 -2.87
CA LEU A 120 0.87 -8.65 -3.43
C LEU A 120 -0.49 -8.89 -2.76
N GLU A 121 -0.81 -10.15 -2.40
CA GLU A 121 -2.05 -10.49 -1.70
C GLU A 121 -2.13 -9.88 -0.30
N CYS A 122 -1.00 -9.84 0.42
CA CYS A 122 -1.00 -9.45 1.83
C CYS A 122 -0.61 -8.00 2.09
N ILE A 123 0.04 -7.29 1.17
CA ILE A 123 0.73 -6.03 1.50
C ILE A 123 -0.19 -4.82 1.71
N GLU A 124 -1.43 -4.84 1.22
CA GLU A 124 -2.32 -3.66 1.22
C GLU A 124 -2.49 -2.98 2.60
N PRO A 125 -2.73 -3.70 3.71
CA PRO A 125 -2.80 -3.09 5.04
C PRO A 125 -1.52 -2.35 5.45
N LEU A 126 -0.35 -2.89 5.08
CA LEU A 126 0.93 -2.23 5.33
C LEU A 126 1.07 -0.96 4.50
N LEU A 127 0.70 -1.00 3.21
CA LEU A 127 0.69 0.20 2.35
C LEU A 127 -0.19 1.29 2.95
N ASN A 128 -1.40 0.93 3.41
CA ASN A 128 -2.32 1.85 4.07
C ASN A 128 -1.73 2.44 5.36
N GLY A 129 -1.01 1.62 6.16
CA GLY A 129 -0.32 2.08 7.36
C GLY A 129 0.81 3.07 7.08
N VAL A 130 1.59 2.86 6.01
CA VAL A 130 2.67 3.78 5.59
C VAL A 130 2.09 5.07 4.97
N GLY A 131 1.03 4.95 4.17
CA GLY A 131 0.33 6.07 3.56
C GLY A 131 1.24 6.93 2.65
N LEU A 132 1.23 8.24 2.86
CA LEU A 132 1.96 9.20 2.01
C LEU A 132 3.49 8.96 2.01
N VAL A 133 4.05 8.37 3.07
CA VAL A 133 5.48 8.08 3.18
C VAL A 133 5.95 7.09 2.12
N LEU A 134 5.02 6.34 1.48
CA LEU A 134 5.31 5.47 0.34
C LEU A 134 6.05 6.18 -0.79
N LEU A 135 5.88 7.51 -0.96
CA LEU A 135 6.61 8.30 -1.95
C LEU A 135 8.14 8.09 -1.88
N ALA A 136 8.69 7.91 -0.68
CA ALA A 136 10.12 7.66 -0.47
C ALA A 136 10.58 6.29 -1.04
N HIS A 137 9.64 5.36 -1.24
CA HIS A 137 9.91 4.00 -1.71
C HIS A 137 9.57 3.80 -3.19
N PHE A 138 9.15 4.86 -3.92
CA PHE A 138 8.71 4.72 -5.31
C PHE A 138 9.80 4.19 -6.24
N SER A 139 11.05 4.59 -5.99
CA SER A 139 12.22 4.10 -6.73
C SER A 139 12.45 2.59 -6.61
N ARG A 140 11.84 1.94 -5.60
CA ARG A 140 11.91 0.51 -5.33
C ARG A 140 10.63 -0.22 -5.75
N ILE A 141 9.48 0.36 -5.41
CA ILE A 141 8.15 -0.22 -5.67
C ILE A 141 7.81 -0.22 -7.17
N PHE A 142 7.95 0.92 -7.85
CA PHE A 142 7.50 1.04 -9.24
C PHE A 142 8.28 0.14 -10.21
N PRO A 143 9.62 -0.03 -10.11
CA PRO A 143 10.33 -0.99 -10.95
C PRO A 143 9.82 -2.44 -10.81
N LEU A 144 9.41 -2.84 -9.60
CA LEU A 144 8.79 -4.15 -9.39
C LEU A 144 7.40 -4.20 -10.02
N PHE A 145 6.58 -3.16 -9.83
CA PHE A 145 5.25 -3.08 -10.44
C PHE A 145 5.29 -3.10 -11.96
N PHE A 146 6.14 -2.30 -12.61
CA PHE A 146 6.30 -2.31 -14.06
C PHE A 146 6.66 -3.70 -14.56
N ARG A 147 7.59 -4.38 -13.88
CA ARG A 147 7.96 -5.74 -14.24
C ARG A 147 6.80 -6.74 -14.09
N TRP A 148 6.06 -6.65 -13.00
CA TRP A 148 5.00 -7.62 -12.69
C TRP A 148 3.68 -7.35 -13.43
N MET A 149 3.44 -6.12 -13.88
CA MET A 149 2.33 -5.79 -14.78
C MET A 149 2.39 -6.57 -16.09
N HIS A 150 3.59 -6.93 -16.55
CA HIS A 150 3.81 -7.72 -17.77
C HIS A 150 4.21 -9.17 -17.46
N ALA A 151 3.85 -9.69 -16.27
CA ALA A 151 4.04 -11.10 -15.97
C ALA A 151 3.17 -12.00 -16.85
N ASP A 152 3.59 -13.25 -17.06
CA ASP A 152 2.87 -14.19 -17.93
C ASP A 152 1.50 -14.60 -17.37
N ASP A 153 1.35 -14.63 -16.04
CA ASP A 153 0.11 -15.05 -15.37
C ASP A 153 -0.81 -13.89 -14.98
N ASP A 154 -2.10 -14.06 -15.21
CA ASP A 154 -3.14 -13.06 -14.98
C ASP A 154 -3.29 -12.68 -13.50
N THR A 155 -3.08 -13.64 -12.59
CA THR A 155 -3.14 -13.43 -11.13
C THR A 155 -2.17 -12.34 -10.69
N THR A 156 -0.90 -12.44 -11.12
CA THR A 156 0.10 -11.41 -10.83
C THR A 156 -0.33 -10.07 -11.40
N VAL A 157 -0.76 -10.02 -12.66
CA VAL A 157 -1.15 -8.76 -13.32
C VAL A 157 -2.29 -8.07 -12.56
N LEU A 158 -3.36 -8.80 -12.23
CA LEU A 158 -4.51 -8.25 -11.50
C LEU A 158 -4.11 -7.72 -10.12
N LEU A 159 -3.35 -8.51 -9.36
CA LEU A 159 -2.89 -8.11 -8.04
C LEU A 159 -2.01 -6.85 -8.09
N VAL A 160 -1.10 -6.74 -9.08
CA VAL A 160 -0.27 -5.55 -9.25
C VAL A 160 -1.12 -4.33 -9.57
N LEU A 161 -2.11 -4.45 -10.46
CA LEU A 161 -2.99 -3.32 -10.80
C LEU A 161 -3.77 -2.85 -9.56
N GLU A 162 -4.23 -3.76 -8.69
CA GLU A 162 -4.87 -3.38 -7.43
C GLU A 162 -3.92 -2.64 -6.48
N ARG A 163 -2.67 -3.11 -6.35
CA ARG A 163 -1.68 -2.45 -5.50
C ARG A 163 -1.20 -1.12 -6.09
N VAL A 164 -1.07 -0.99 -7.42
CA VAL A 164 -0.82 0.29 -8.12
C VAL A 164 -1.93 1.28 -7.80
N HIS A 165 -3.19 0.87 -7.96
CA HIS A 165 -4.35 1.70 -7.65
C HIS A 165 -4.35 2.14 -6.18
N THR A 166 -4.02 1.24 -5.26
CA THR A 166 -3.86 1.55 -3.82
C THR A 166 -2.78 2.59 -3.58
N VAL A 167 -1.57 2.38 -4.10
CA VAL A 167 -0.44 3.32 -3.95
C VAL A 167 -0.78 4.69 -4.53
N LEU A 168 -1.41 4.75 -5.70
CA LEU A 168 -1.84 6.01 -6.32
C LEU A 168 -2.87 6.74 -5.45
N LYS A 169 -3.85 6.03 -4.90
CA LYS A 169 -4.84 6.63 -3.99
C LYS A 169 -4.20 7.18 -2.72
N LEU A 170 -3.21 6.49 -2.15
CA LEU A 170 -2.53 6.91 -0.92
C LEU A 170 -1.57 8.09 -1.13
N THR A 171 -1.07 8.28 -2.35
CA THR A 171 -0.03 9.28 -2.67
C THR A 171 -0.54 10.42 -3.58
N TRP A 172 -1.87 10.49 -3.73
CA TRP A 172 -2.70 11.20 -4.72
C TRP A 172 -2.10 12.46 -5.40
N ILE A 173 -1.32 13.33 -4.74
CA ILE A 173 -0.99 14.66 -5.26
C ILE A 173 0.43 15.13 -4.95
N ARG A 174 1.48 14.31 -5.13
CA ARG A 174 2.86 14.89 -5.20
C ARG A 174 3.63 14.36 -6.39
N ASN A 175 4.50 15.21 -6.91
CA ASN A 175 5.25 15.07 -8.17
C ASN A 175 5.81 13.65 -8.34
N THR A 176 5.30 12.90 -9.32
CA THR A 176 5.73 11.54 -9.60
C THR A 176 6.36 11.49 -10.97
N THR A 177 7.69 11.34 -10.98
CA THR A 177 8.50 11.10 -12.18
C THR A 177 8.07 9.87 -12.97
N TYR A 178 7.20 9.03 -12.40
CA TYR A 178 6.70 7.80 -12.98
C TYR A 178 5.38 7.93 -13.75
N ILE A 179 4.72 9.11 -13.80
CA ILE A 179 3.40 9.23 -14.47
C ILE A 179 3.49 8.83 -15.93
N GLU A 180 4.42 9.42 -16.68
CA GLU A 180 4.55 9.15 -18.12
C GLU A 180 4.78 7.66 -18.37
N ARG A 181 5.77 7.09 -17.66
CA ARG A 181 6.08 5.67 -17.76
C ARG A 181 4.89 4.79 -17.36
N LEU A 182 4.17 5.14 -16.30
CA LEU A 182 3.01 4.38 -15.87
C LEU A 182 1.90 4.39 -16.92
N VAL A 183 1.63 5.55 -17.54
CA VAL A 183 0.69 5.64 -18.66
C VAL A 183 1.12 4.74 -19.81
N ASP A 184 2.41 4.71 -20.14
CA ASP A 184 2.95 3.86 -21.20
C ASP A 184 2.80 2.37 -20.92
N GLU A 185 3.15 1.95 -19.71
CA GLU A 185 3.10 0.54 -19.30
C GLU A 185 1.64 0.08 -19.23
N LEU A 186 0.71 0.93 -18.75
CA LEU A 186 -0.73 0.65 -18.77
C LEU A 186 -1.31 0.58 -20.19
N ALA A 187 -0.93 1.49 -21.08
CA ALA A 187 -1.36 1.48 -22.48
C ALA A 187 -0.83 0.23 -23.21
N THR A 188 0.40 -0.17 -22.93
CA THR A 188 1.01 -1.40 -23.46
C THR A 188 0.28 -2.63 -22.93
N LEU A 189 0.06 -2.72 -21.61
CA LEU A 189 -0.66 -3.83 -20.99
C LEU A 189 -2.10 -3.94 -21.51
N TYR A 190 -2.78 -2.82 -21.77
CA TYR A 190 -4.13 -2.83 -22.32
C TYR A 190 -4.22 -3.51 -23.69
N LYS A 191 -3.18 -3.34 -24.51
CA LYS A 191 -3.02 -4.02 -25.81
C LYS A 191 -2.68 -5.49 -25.62
N GLU A 192 -1.72 -5.79 -24.75
CA GLU A 192 -1.31 -7.17 -24.45
C GLU A 192 -2.42 -8.00 -23.80
N ALA A 193 -3.38 -7.36 -23.13
CA ALA A 193 -4.53 -8.01 -22.51
C ALA A 193 -5.34 -8.86 -23.50
N VAL A 194 -5.25 -8.63 -24.82
CA VAL A 194 -5.87 -9.51 -25.84
C VAL A 194 -5.43 -10.97 -25.69
N LEU A 195 -4.19 -11.21 -25.23
CA LEU A 195 -3.60 -12.54 -25.06
C LEU A 195 -3.90 -13.16 -23.68
N LYS A 196 -4.57 -12.43 -22.79
CA LYS A 196 -4.82 -12.82 -21.39
C LYS A 196 -6.19 -13.49 -21.26
N ILE A 197 -6.34 -14.39 -20.29
CA ILE A 197 -7.62 -15.05 -20.00
C ILE A 197 -8.56 -14.05 -19.30
N ALA A 198 -8.06 -13.33 -18.29
CA ALA A 198 -8.76 -12.29 -17.53
C ALA A 198 -8.75 -10.91 -18.25
N ARG A 199 -8.79 -10.91 -19.59
CA ARG A 199 -8.62 -9.69 -20.41
C ARG A 199 -9.54 -8.53 -20.01
N GLU A 200 -10.81 -8.82 -19.76
CA GLU A 200 -11.81 -7.77 -19.48
C GLU A 200 -11.59 -7.17 -18.10
N GLU A 201 -11.23 -8.00 -17.12
CA GLU A 201 -10.91 -7.55 -15.76
C GLU A 201 -9.64 -6.71 -15.75
N ILE A 202 -8.58 -7.15 -16.44
CA ILE A 202 -7.33 -6.40 -16.60
C ILE A 202 -7.62 -5.03 -17.23
N ARG A 203 -8.37 -4.99 -18.33
CA ARG A 203 -8.74 -3.75 -19.01
C ARG A 203 -9.58 -2.82 -18.14
N ALA A 204 -10.53 -3.36 -17.38
CA ALA A 204 -11.34 -2.59 -16.45
C ALA A 204 -10.49 -1.96 -15.34
N ARG A 205 -9.54 -2.71 -14.77
CA ARG A 205 -8.58 -2.20 -13.76
C ARG A 205 -7.67 -1.11 -14.33
N ILE A 206 -7.14 -1.32 -15.54
CA ILE A 206 -6.34 -0.30 -16.23
C ILE A 206 -7.14 0.98 -16.43
N LEU A 207 -8.39 0.89 -16.90
CA LEU A 207 -9.24 2.05 -17.10
C LEU A 207 -9.50 2.80 -15.78
N GLN A 208 -9.76 2.08 -14.69
CA GLN A 208 -9.91 2.70 -13.35
C GLN A 208 -8.66 3.49 -12.95
N ILE A 209 -7.46 2.94 -13.21
CA ILE A 209 -6.20 3.62 -12.90
C ILE A 209 -5.99 4.83 -13.81
N LEU A 210 -6.26 4.73 -15.11
CA LEU A 210 -6.12 5.86 -16.05
C LEU A 210 -7.08 7.00 -15.69
N ILE A 211 -8.33 6.70 -15.33
CA ILE A 211 -9.30 7.70 -14.85
C ILE A 211 -8.78 8.36 -13.56
N LEU A 212 -8.25 7.57 -12.62
CA LEU A 212 -7.65 8.11 -11.41
C LEU A 212 -6.48 9.05 -11.74
N LEU A 213 -5.56 8.64 -12.62
CA LEU A 213 -4.42 9.46 -13.03
C LEU A 213 -4.86 10.77 -13.69
N GLN A 214 -5.84 10.72 -14.59
CA GLN A 214 -6.41 11.90 -15.21
C GLN A 214 -6.98 12.86 -14.16
N GLN A 215 -7.79 12.36 -13.23
CA GLN A 215 -8.38 13.15 -12.15
C GLN A 215 -7.32 13.78 -11.22
N CYS A 216 -6.19 13.10 -11.02
CA CYS A 216 -5.12 13.57 -10.13
C CYS A 216 -4.13 14.54 -10.79
N LYS A 217 -3.86 14.38 -12.10
CA LYS A 217 -2.70 14.99 -12.77
C LYS A 217 -3.05 15.84 -13.99
N GLY A 218 -4.30 15.82 -14.46
CA GLY A 218 -4.82 16.71 -15.50
C GLY A 218 -3.89 16.80 -16.71
N SER A 219 -3.26 17.96 -16.90
CA SER A 219 -2.37 18.26 -18.03
C SER A 219 -1.14 17.33 -18.13
N GLN A 220 -0.55 16.88 -17.02
CA GLN A 220 0.57 15.92 -17.07
C GLN A 220 0.13 14.56 -17.62
N PHE A 221 -1.08 14.14 -17.26
CA PHE A 221 -1.68 12.92 -17.82
C PHE A 221 -1.98 13.14 -19.30
N GLU A 222 -2.59 14.27 -19.68
CA GLU A 222 -2.91 14.57 -21.08
C GLU A 222 -1.66 14.55 -21.97
N THR A 223 -0.57 15.19 -21.54
CA THR A 223 0.70 15.18 -22.28
C THR A 223 1.26 13.76 -22.43
N ALA A 224 1.18 12.93 -21.37
CA ALA A 224 1.62 11.54 -21.44
C ALA A 224 0.69 10.67 -22.30
N TRP A 225 -0.62 10.97 -22.32
CA TRP A 225 -1.63 10.24 -23.08
C TRP A 225 -1.68 10.64 -24.55
N ASP A 226 -1.26 11.86 -24.90
CA ASP A 226 -1.33 12.40 -26.28
C ASP A 226 -0.68 11.48 -27.31
N LYS A 227 0.45 10.86 -26.98
CA LYS A 227 1.15 9.91 -27.88
C LYS A 227 0.39 8.61 -28.14
N HIS A 228 -0.64 8.32 -27.36
CA HIS A 228 -1.48 7.11 -27.48
C HIS A 228 -2.86 7.38 -28.10
N LYS A 229 -3.25 8.65 -28.29
CA LYS A 229 -4.59 9.05 -28.76
C LYS A 229 -4.95 8.49 -30.14
N ASP A 230 -3.96 8.33 -31.01
CA ASP A 230 -4.15 7.85 -32.38
C ASP A 230 -4.03 6.32 -32.51
N ASP A 231 -3.73 5.59 -31.42
CA ASP A 231 -3.65 4.13 -31.47
C ASP A 231 -5.07 3.53 -31.59
N PRO A 232 -5.39 2.81 -32.69
CA PRO A 232 -6.72 2.27 -32.92
C PRO A 232 -7.19 1.34 -31.80
N ASN A 233 -6.27 0.67 -31.09
CA ASN A 233 -6.60 -0.23 -29.98
C ASN A 233 -6.99 0.52 -28.70
N LEU A 234 -6.67 1.81 -28.61
CA LEU A 234 -6.87 2.65 -27.42
C LEU A 234 -7.92 3.75 -27.67
N THR A 235 -8.36 3.96 -28.91
CA THR A 235 -9.42 4.94 -29.26
C THR A 235 -10.70 4.79 -28.42
N ALA A 236 -11.07 3.56 -28.04
CA ALA A 236 -12.22 3.28 -27.19
C ALA A 236 -12.10 3.87 -25.77
N LEU A 237 -10.88 4.18 -25.30
CA LEU A 237 -10.63 4.76 -23.98
C LEU A 237 -10.81 6.29 -23.97
N GLY A 238 -10.55 6.95 -25.10
CA GLY A 238 -10.65 8.42 -25.24
C GLY A 238 -11.95 9.03 -24.69
N PRO A 239 -13.14 8.50 -25.04
CA PRO A 239 -14.42 9.00 -24.50
C PRO A 239 -14.54 8.90 -22.99
N SER A 240 -13.94 7.88 -22.37
CA SER A 240 -13.99 7.65 -20.91
C SER A 240 -13.27 8.74 -20.10
N PHE A 241 -12.34 9.46 -20.75
CA PHE A 241 -11.63 10.58 -20.14
C PHE A 241 -12.37 11.92 -20.31
N SER A 242 -13.22 12.04 -21.32
CA SER A 242 -13.89 13.32 -21.66
C SER A 242 -15.14 13.64 -20.82
N GLY A 243 -15.61 12.72 -19.97
CA GLY A 243 -16.88 12.85 -19.26
C GLY A 243 -16.81 12.65 -17.76
N ARG A 244 -16.49 13.70 -16.99
CA ARG A 244 -16.95 13.96 -15.61
C ARG A 244 -16.43 15.31 -15.10
N ASP A 245 -17.28 16.32 -15.21
CA ASP A 245 -17.06 17.66 -14.68
C ASP A 245 -16.93 17.67 -13.15
N ALA A 246 -15.96 18.46 -12.67
CA ALA A 246 -15.74 19.18 -11.39
C ALA A 246 -16.40 18.75 -10.06
N ALA A 247 -17.58 18.13 -10.03
CA ALA A 247 -18.34 17.83 -8.81
C ALA A 247 -17.79 16.63 -8.02
N THR A 248 -17.28 15.60 -8.70
CA THR A 248 -16.71 14.40 -8.06
C THR A 248 -15.39 14.71 -7.36
N VAL A 249 -14.60 15.64 -7.92
CA VAL A 249 -13.29 16.07 -7.39
C VAL A 249 -13.46 16.73 -6.01
N LYS A 250 -14.52 17.54 -5.84
CA LYS A 250 -14.83 18.21 -4.57
C LYS A 250 -15.15 17.25 -3.43
N ASN A 251 -15.90 16.17 -3.70
CA ASN A 251 -16.25 15.17 -2.69
C ASN A 251 -15.07 14.26 -2.32
N SER A 252 -14.26 13.84 -3.28
CA SER A 252 -13.07 13.02 -3.02
C SER A 252 -11.99 13.79 -2.24
N LEU A 253 -11.79 15.08 -2.56
CA LEU A 253 -10.92 15.98 -1.80
C LEU A 253 -11.40 16.20 -0.37
N LEU A 254 -12.71 16.41 -0.16
CA LEU A 254 -13.28 16.64 1.17
C LEU A 254 -13.19 15.39 2.06
N ILE A 255 -13.38 14.20 1.50
CA ILE A 255 -13.29 12.93 2.24
C ILE A 255 -11.84 12.61 2.59
N SER A 256 -10.89 12.81 1.67
CA SER A 256 -9.47 12.55 1.93
C SER A 256 -8.87 13.57 2.92
N MET A 257 -9.25 14.86 2.81
CA MET A 257 -8.89 15.87 3.81
C MET A 257 -9.51 15.56 5.18
N LYS A 258 -10.78 15.12 5.23
CA LYS A 258 -11.41 14.69 6.49
C LYS A 258 -10.72 13.47 7.09
N MET A 259 -10.33 12.48 6.30
CA MET A 259 -9.60 11.30 6.82
C MET A 259 -8.20 11.68 7.34
N THR A 260 -7.53 12.63 6.70
CA THR A 260 -6.21 13.12 7.15
C THR A 260 -6.33 14.01 8.40
N LEU A 261 -7.40 14.80 8.52
CA LEU A 261 -7.67 15.67 9.69
C LEU A 261 -8.22 14.88 10.88
N LEU A 262 -9.15 13.93 10.68
CA LEU A 262 -9.67 13.06 11.74
C LEU A 262 -8.57 12.18 12.37
N ASN A 263 -7.57 11.77 11.59
CA ASN A 263 -6.39 11.07 12.11
C ASN A 263 -5.46 11.99 12.94
N ASN A 264 -5.55 13.31 12.78
CA ASN A 264 -4.82 14.30 13.59
C ASN A 264 -5.62 14.78 14.81
N ASP A 265 -6.96 14.79 14.75
CA ASP A 265 -7.80 15.31 15.84
C ASP A 265 -7.82 14.41 17.08
N HIS A 266 -7.43 13.14 16.96
CA HIS A 266 -7.20 12.27 18.12
C HIS A 266 -5.88 12.57 18.87
N LEU A 267 -5.01 13.45 18.34
CA LEU A 267 -3.79 13.93 19.00
C LEU A 267 -3.97 15.28 19.72
N HIS A 268 -5.13 15.93 19.57
CA HIS A 268 -5.36 17.26 20.14
C HIS A 268 -5.66 17.28 21.65
N ILE A 269 -5.73 16.13 22.31
CA ILE A 269 -5.92 16.05 23.77
C ILE A 269 -4.58 15.96 24.54
N ILE A 270 -3.42 15.76 23.88
CA ILE A 270 -2.14 15.55 24.60
C ILE A 270 -0.99 16.53 24.23
N SER A 271 -1.09 17.38 23.21
CA SER A 271 0.05 18.24 22.80
C SER A 271 0.04 19.69 23.30
N HIS A 272 -0.67 20.01 24.39
CA HIS A 272 -0.64 21.36 24.98
C HIS A 272 0.63 21.67 25.78
N VAL A 273 1.80 21.16 25.38
CA VAL A 273 3.10 21.59 25.89
C VAL A 273 4.14 21.46 24.76
N MET A 274 4.68 22.61 24.33
CA MET A 274 5.86 22.78 23.47
C MET A 274 5.71 22.56 21.95
N TRP A 275 5.32 23.60 21.20
CA TRP A 275 6.21 24.42 20.34
C TRP A 275 5.46 25.36 19.37
N GLY A 276 5.80 26.67 19.42
CA GLY A 276 6.07 27.56 18.29
C GLY A 276 4.97 27.89 17.26
N ALA A 277 4.25 29.00 17.49
CA ALA A 277 3.16 29.55 16.66
C ALA A 277 3.56 30.26 15.34
N THR A 278 4.45 29.69 14.52
CA THR A 278 4.92 30.36 13.28
C THR A 278 4.62 29.64 11.96
N THR A 279 4.17 28.39 11.97
CA THR A 279 3.83 27.64 10.73
C THR A 279 2.35 27.70 10.36
N PHE A 280 1.45 28.01 11.31
CA PHE A 280 0.00 27.98 11.07
C PHE A 280 -0.51 29.19 10.26
N THR A 281 0.20 30.32 10.31
CA THR A 281 -0.19 31.54 9.57
C THR A 281 0.13 31.48 8.08
N TYR A 282 1.06 30.62 7.65
CA TYR A 282 1.42 30.49 6.24
C TYR A 282 0.42 29.63 5.45
N GLU A 283 -0.18 28.62 6.09
CA GLU A 283 -1.18 27.75 5.46
C GLU A 283 -2.55 28.43 5.32
N MET A 284 -2.95 29.32 6.26
CA MET A 284 -4.19 30.10 6.12
C MET A 284 -4.11 31.18 5.04
N ASN A 285 -2.97 31.87 4.90
CA ASN A 285 -2.82 32.92 3.89
C ASN A 285 -2.81 32.37 2.45
N CYS A 286 -2.41 31.10 2.26
CA CYS A 286 -2.50 30.43 0.96
C CYS A 286 -3.95 30.02 0.62
N LEU A 287 -4.78 29.77 1.63
CA LEU A 287 -6.21 29.42 1.47
C LEU A 287 -7.08 30.65 1.17
N GLU A 288 -6.81 31.80 1.76
CA GLU A 288 -7.54 33.05 1.44
C GLU A 288 -7.21 33.55 0.03
N GLY A 289 -5.94 33.48 -0.40
CA GLY A 289 -5.55 33.88 -1.76
C GLY A 289 -6.14 32.99 -2.88
N LEU A 290 -6.50 31.75 -2.57
CA LEU A 290 -7.13 30.81 -3.52
C LEU A 290 -8.67 30.95 -3.56
N LEU A 291 -9.30 31.51 -2.52
CA LEU A 291 -10.73 31.78 -2.50
C LEU A 291 -11.07 33.08 -3.24
N ASP A 292 -10.21 34.10 -3.17
CA ASP A 292 -10.43 35.37 -3.87
C ASP A 292 -10.22 35.29 -5.39
N GLN A 293 -9.44 34.32 -5.89
CA GLN A 293 -9.23 34.12 -7.34
C GLN A 293 -10.36 33.36 -8.04
N VAL A 294 -11.34 32.82 -7.31
CA VAL A 294 -12.47 32.05 -7.86
C VAL A 294 -13.79 32.84 -7.80
N ALA A 295 -13.78 34.06 -7.26
CA ALA A 295 -14.97 34.91 -7.11
C ALA A 295 -15.10 36.04 -8.15
N THR A 296 -14.29 36.06 -9.21
CA THR A 296 -14.41 36.97 -10.38
C THR A 296 -14.23 36.20 -11.67
#